data_AF-A0AAV2TCJ6-F1
#
_entry.id   AF-A0AAV2TCJ6-F1
#
_cell.length_a   1.000
_cell.length_b   1.000
_cell.length_c   1.000
_cell.angle_alpha   90.00
_cell.angle_beta   90.00
_cell.angle_gamma   90.00
#
_symmetry.space_group_name_H-M   'P 1'
#
loop_
_entity.id
_entity.type
_entity.pdbx_description
1 polymer ?
#
loop_
_entity_poly.entity_id
_entity_poly.type
_entity_poly.pdbx_seq_one_letter_code
_entity_poly.pdbx_strand_id
1 'polypeptide(L)'
;MSGIVQAILLELENSDELSSISLSDKLKVDHQVVVGGIKSLQSLGEIILCQQVTESAYELTEEGKQIVENGSHEYRVYCSVPQEGISQKELMEKVPNAKIGLSKALAAKWVSLSKDSQDGPRIYRLADSVEDSVRQSLLAASSQKGELPRPLQNELKKRKLLVEV
;
A
#
# COMPACT_ATOMS: atom_id res chain seq x y z
N MET A 1 24.90 -17.05 -32.90
CA MET A 1 24.52 -16.13 -31.80
C MET A 1 23.16 -15.56 -32.15
N SER A 2 22.17 -15.60 -31.24
CA SER A 2 20.86 -15.01 -31.51
C SER A 2 20.99 -13.49 -31.65
N GLY A 3 20.21 -12.87 -32.55
CA GLY A 3 20.31 -11.43 -32.81
C GLY A 3 20.12 -10.56 -31.57
N ILE A 4 19.37 -11.05 -30.57
CA ILE A 4 19.16 -10.37 -29.30
C ILE A 4 20.43 -10.28 -28.44
N VAL A 5 21.26 -11.33 -28.43
CA VAL A 5 22.51 -11.36 -27.64
C VAL A 5 23.48 -10.31 -28.15
N GLN A 6 23.59 -10.17 -29.48
CA GLN A 6 24.46 -9.18 -30.09
C GLN A 6 23.96 -7.75 -29.85
N ALA A 7 22.64 -7.53 -29.88
CA ALA A 7 22.05 -6.24 -29.57
C ALA A 7 22.30 -5.82 -28.10
N ILE A 8 22.22 -6.75 -27.15
CA ILE A 8 22.50 -6.49 -25.73
C ILE A 8 23.97 -6.06 -25.53
N LEU A 9 24.92 -6.78 -26.15
CA LEU A 9 26.35 -6.45 -26.03
C LEU A 9 26.69 -5.10 -26.68
N LEU A 10 26.10 -4.78 -27.84
CA LEU A 10 26.26 -3.47 -28.48
C LEU A 10 25.74 -2.32 -27.62
N GLU A 11 24.64 -2.54 -26.90
CA GLU A 11 24.13 -1.53 -25.99
C GLU A 11 25.03 -1.37 -24.75
N LEU A 12 25.61 -2.46 -24.23
CA LEU A 12 26.58 -2.43 -23.13
C LEU A 12 27.89 -1.73 -23.52
N GLU A 13 28.28 -1.77 -24.79
CA GLU A 13 29.45 -1.01 -25.26
C GLU A 13 29.26 0.51 -25.12
N ASN A 14 28.00 0.98 -25.14
CA ASN A 14 27.65 2.39 -25.07
C ASN A 14 27.20 2.83 -23.66
N SER A 15 27.12 1.94 -22.68
CA SER A 15 26.60 2.22 -21.34
C SER A 15 27.16 1.26 -20.29
N ASP A 16 27.64 1.79 -19.16
CA ASP A 16 28.21 0.98 -18.07
C ASP A 16 27.18 0.07 -17.38
N GLU A 17 25.90 0.47 -17.36
CA GLU A 17 24.80 -0.30 -16.78
C GLU A 17 23.56 -0.27 -17.66
N LEU A 18 22.82 -1.38 -17.70
CA LEU A 18 21.57 -1.50 -18.46
C LEU A 18 20.48 -2.19 -17.65
N SER A 19 19.27 -1.65 -17.77
CA SER A 19 18.05 -2.32 -17.30
C SER A 19 17.45 -3.17 -18.43
N SER A 20 17.08 -4.41 -18.10
CA SER A 20 16.37 -5.31 -19.02
C SER A 20 15.02 -4.73 -19.45
N ILE A 21 14.39 -3.90 -18.63
CA ILE A 21 13.12 -3.21 -18.93
C ILE A 21 13.37 -2.12 -19.99
N SER A 22 14.33 -1.23 -19.73
CA SER A 22 14.69 -0.16 -20.66
C SER A 22 15.17 -0.70 -22.02
N LEU A 23 15.91 -1.82 -22.00
CA LEU A 23 16.33 -2.54 -23.20
C LEU A 23 15.14 -3.09 -24.00
N SER A 24 14.15 -3.71 -23.35
CA SER A 24 12.96 -4.20 -24.06
C SER A 24 12.19 -3.08 -24.75
N ASP A 25 12.06 -1.93 -24.09
CA ASP A 25 11.38 -0.75 -24.66
C ASP A 25 12.17 -0.16 -25.84
N LYS A 26 13.49 -0.02 -25.68
CA LYS A 26 14.38 0.52 -26.72
C LYS A 26 14.41 -0.36 -27.97
N LEU A 27 14.51 -1.68 -27.77
CA LEU A 27 14.56 -2.67 -28.84
C LEU A 27 13.17 -3.02 -29.38
N LYS A 28 12.09 -2.56 -28.73
CA LYS A 28 10.69 -2.88 -29.04
C LYS A 28 10.43 -4.39 -29.14
N VAL A 29 11.02 -5.14 -28.21
CA VAL A 29 10.85 -6.60 -28.09
C VAL A 29 10.25 -6.95 -26.75
N ASP A 30 9.62 -8.11 -26.66
CA ASP A 30 9.10 -8.62 -25.40
C ASP A 30 10.21 -8.77 -24.35
N HIS A 31 9.90 -8.39 -23.11
CA HIS A 31 10.86 -8.43 -22.01
C HIS A 31 11.47 -9.83 -21.79
N GLN A 32 10.69 -10.90 -21.99
CA GLN A 32 11.19 -12.28 -21.86
C GLN A 32 12.23 -12.62 -22.91
N VAL A 33 12.19 -12.00 -24.10
CA VAL A 33 13.21 -12.19 -25.15
C VAL A 33 14.54 -11.58 -24.69
N VAL A 34 14.52 -10.39 -24.10
CA VAL A 34 15.70 -9.74 -23.52
C VAL A 34 16.25 -10.57 -22.36
N VAL A 35 15.39 -10.98 -21.41
CA VAL A 35 15.77 -11.83 -20.28
C VAL A 35 16.37 -13.16 -20.74
N GLY A 36 15.82 -13.78 -21.79
CA GLY A 36 16.37 -14.99 -22.40
C GLY A 36 17.75 -14.77 -23.02
N GLY A 37 17.96 -13.62 -23.66
CA GLY A 37 19.26 -13.18 -24.17
C GLY A 37 20.30 -12.99 -23.06
N ILE A 38 19.92 -12.30 -21.98
CA ILE A 38 20.77 -12.09 -20.79
C ILE A 38 21.15 -13.44 -20.17
N LYS A 39 20.20 -14.35 -19.98
CA LYS A 39 20.47 -15.71 -19.45
C LYS A 39 21.40 -16.51 -20.36
N SER A 40 21.25 -16.37 -21.67
CA SER A 40 22.14 -17.01 -22.64
C SER A 40 23.57 -16.47 -22.51
N LEU A 41 23.74 -15.16 -22.34
CA LEU A 41 25.05 -14.54 -22.08
C LEU A 41 25.66 -15.02 -20.75
N GLN A 42 24.88 -15.10 -19.67
CA GLN A 42 25.34 -15.63 -18.39
C GLN A 42 25.77 -17.10 -18.48
N SER A 43 25.13 -17.89 -19.35
CA SER A 43 25.51 -19.31 -19.54
C SER A 43 26.85 -19.50 -20.26
N LEU A 44 27.33 -18.48 -20.98
CA LEU A 44 28.61 -18.50 -21.70
C LEU A 44 29.81 -18.16 -20.80
N GLY A 45 29.59 -17.91 -19.51
CA GLY A 45 30.61 -17.55 -18.52
C GLY A 45 30.45 -16.12 -17.99
N GLU A 46 31.53 -15.56 -17.44
CA GLU A 46 31.55 -14.21 -16.84
C GLU A 46 31.69 -13.10 -17.89
N ILE A 47 30.90 -13.14 -18.97
CA ILE A 47 30.91 -12.11 -20.02
C ILE A 47 30.19 -10.84 -19.55
N ILE A 48 29.15 -11.01 -18.73
CA ILE A 48 28.34 -9.92 -18.18
C ILE A 48 28.09 -10.14 -16.68
N LEU A 49 28.04 -9.06 -15.93
CA LEU A 49 27.55 -9.04 -14.56
C LEU A 49 26.08 -8.66 -14.57
N CYS A 50 25.23 -9.47 -13.96
CA CYS A 50 23.81 -9.20 -13.86
C CYS A 50 23.38 -9.17 -12.40
N GLN A 51 22.66 -8.13 -12.03
CA GLN A 51 21.94 -8.08 -10.77
C GLN A 51 20.44 -8.19 -11.03
N GLN A 52 19.78 -9.14 -10.38
CA GLN A 52 18.32 -9.19 -10.41
C GLN A 52 17.77 -8.10 -9.50
N VAL A 53 17.10 -7.12 -10.09
CA VAL A 53 16.38 -6.07 -9.39
C VAL A 53 14.88 -6.36 -9.54
N THR A 54 14.20 -6.49 -8.41
CA THR A 54 12.73 -6.56 -8.38
C THR A 54 12.23 -5.17 -8.03
N GLU A 55 11.60 -4.51 -8.99
CA GLU A 55 10.85 -3.28 -8.75
C GLU A 55 9.40 -3.66 -8.42
N SER A 56 8.99 -3.39 -7.19
CA SER A 56 7.63 -3.60 -6.73
C SER A 56 6.90 -2.27 -6.75
N ALA A 57 5.87 -2.12 -7.59
CA ALA A 57 4.98 -0.97 -7.50
C ALA A 57 3.86 -1.27 -6.50
N TYR A 58 3.38 -0.23 -5.81
CA TYR A 58 2.26 -0.36 -4.88
C TYR A 58 1.08 0.45 -5.36
N GLU A 59 -0.08 -0.20 -5.40
CA GLU A 59 -1.36 0.44 -5.64
C GLU A 59 -2.25 0.37 -4.40
N LEU A 60 -3.10 1.38 -4.24
CA LEU A 60 -4.13 1.39 -3.21
C LEU A 60 -5.19 0.34 -3.51
N THR A 61 -5.54 -0.47 -2.51
CA THR A 61 -6.72 -1.34 -2.62
C THR A 61 -8.00 -0.52 -2.67
N GLU A 62 -9.11 -1.15 -3.06
CA GLU A 62 -10.42 -0.49 -3.04
C GLU A 62 -10.77 0.05 -1.64
N GLU A 63 -10.43 -0.72 -0.59
CA GLU A 63 -10.56 -0.25 0.79
C GLU A 63 -9.63 0.94 1.09
N GLY A 64 -8.37 0.89 0.63
CA GLY A 64 -7.43 2.01 0.75
C GLY A 64 -7.95 3.30 0.09
N LYS A 65 -8.53 3.18 -1.12
CA LYS A 65 -9.17 4.31 -1.84
C LYS A 65 -10.35 4.87 -1.05
N GLN A 66 -11.21 4.01 -0.52
CA GLN A 66 -12.33 4.45 0.32
C GLN A 66 -11.84 5.19 1.57
N ILE A 67 -10.74 4.76 2.18
CA ILE A 67 -10.16 5.46 3.33
C ILE A 67 -9.61 6.83 2.94
N VAL A 68 -8.96 6.93 1.77
CA VAL A 68 -8.49 8.21 1.23
C VAL A 68 -9.63 9.19 0.99
N GLU A 69 -10.76 8.71 0.47
CA GLU A 69 -11.93 9.54 0.15
C GLU A 69 -12.73 9.91 1.40
N ASN A 70 -13.12 8.91 2.20
CA ASN A 70 -14.12 9.05 3.26
C ASN A 70 -13.52 8.98 4.68
N GLY A 71 -12.19 8.89 4.81
CA GLY A 71 -11.49 8.73 6.10
C GLY A 71 -11.41 7.28 6.56
N SER A 72 -10.54 7.02 7.54
CA SER A 72 -10.33 5.69 8.12
C SER A 72 -11.54 5.21 8.92
N HIS A 73 -11.66 3.89 9.10
CA HIS A 73 -12.80 3.30 9.80
C HIS A 73 -12.89 3.81 11.25
N GLU A 74 -11.76 3.98 11.92
CA GLU A 74 -11.67 4.57 13.26
C GLU A 74 -12.12 6.03 13.28
N TYR A 75 -11.75 6.83 12.27
CA TYR A 75 -12.13 8.23 12.16
C TYR A 75 -13.63 8.37 11.88
N ARG A 76 -14.17 7.55 10.98
CA ARG A 76 -15.62 7.52 10.70
C ARG A 76 -16.44 7.16 11.93
N VAL A 77 -15.96 6.20 12.73
CA VAL A 77 -16.58 5.85 14.00
C VAL A 77 -16.56 7.04 14.95
N TYR A 78 -15.40 7.67 15.15
CA TYR A 78 -15.27 8.84 16.00
C TYR A 78 -16.22 9.98 15.60
N CYS A 79 -16.28 10.33 14.30
CA CYS A 79 -17.18 11.37 13.78
C CYS A 79 -18.67 11.02 13.94
N SER A 80 -19.01 9.72 13.99
CA SER A 80 -20.39 9.26 14.06
C SER A 80 -20.94 9.15 15.49
N VAL A 81 -20.05 9.06 16.49
CA VAL A 81 -20.40 9.10 17.91
C VAL A 81 -20.69 10.56 18.28
N PRO A 82 -21.84 10.91 18.86
CA PRO A 82 -22.14 12.27 19.34
C PRO A 82 -21.57 12.49 20.76
N GLN A 83 -21.62 13.71 21.29
CA GLN A 83 -21.04 14.01 22.61
C GLN A 83 -21.83 13.34 23.75
N GLU A 84 -23.14 13.15 23.54
CA GLU A 84 -24.06 12.43 24.43
C GLU A 84 -23.83 10.91 24.43
N GLY A 85 -22.97 10.42 23.52
CA GLY A 85 -22.73 9.02 23.26
C GLY A 85 -23.79 8.37 22.38
N ILE A 86 -23.47 7.19 21.85
CA ILE A 86 -24.35 6.38 20.98
C ILE A 86 -24.34 4.94 21.45
N SER A 87 -25.45 4.23 21.24
CA SER A 87 -25.45 2.78 21.51
C SER A 87 -24.56 2.05 20.50
N GLN A 88 -23.95 0.95 20.93
CA GLN A 88 -23.14 0.12 20.03
C GLN A 88 -23.95 -0.39 18.83
N LYS A 89 -25.24 -0.70 19.03
CA LYS A 89 -26.13 -1.19 17.96
C LYS A 89 -26.37 -0.13 16.90
N GLU A 90 -26.74 1.09 17.29
CA GLU A 90 -26.97 2.20 16.35
C GLU A 90 -25.70 2.56 15.60
N LEU A 91 -24.53 2.52 16.26
CA LEU A 91 -23.25 2.76 15.58
C LEU A 91 -22.97 1.70 14.50
N MET A 92 -23.29 0.43 14.78
CA MET A 92 -23.12 -0.66 13.81
C MET A 92 -24.06 -0.55 12.61
N GLU A 93 -25.25 0.01 12.79
CA GLU A 93 -26.20 0.27 11.70
C GLU A 93 -25.82 1.50 10.88
N LYS A 94 -25.26 2.52 11.53
CA LYS A 94 -24.93 3.81 10.90
C LYS A 94 -23.62 3.81 10.12
N VAL A 95 -22.60 3.07 10.59
CA VAL A 95 -21.24 3.12 10.03
C VAL A 95 -20.86 1.79 9.40
N PRO A 96 -20.54 1.74 8.09
CA PRO A 96 -20.01 0.52 7.49
C PRO A 96 -18.66 0.17 8.13
N ASN A 97 -18.43 -1.12 8.40
CA ASN A 97 -17.23 -1.60 9.10
C ASN A 97 -17.04 -1.03 10.53
N ALA A 98 -18.12 -0.58 11.19
CA ALA A 98 -18.10 -0.05 12.55
C ALA A 98 -17.35 -0.95 13.55
N LYS A 99 -17.45 -2.28 13.43
CA LYS A 99 -16.76 -3.21 14.32
C LYS A 99 -15.23 -3.07 14.27
N ILE A 100 -14.69 -2.92 13.06
CA ILE A 100 -13.26 -2.72 12.82
C ILE A 100 -12.85 -1.34 13.30
N GLY A 101 -13.62 -0.30 12.91
CA GLY A 101 -13.37 1.08 13.31
C GLY A 101 -13.41 1.28 14.82
N LEU A 102 -14.38 0.69 15.51
CA LEU A 102 -14.53 0.75 16.96
C LEU A 102 -13.35 0.11 17.68
N SER A 103 -12.90 -1.06 17.22
CA SER A 103 -11.77 -1.75 17.84
C SER A 103 -10.49 -0.91 17.75
N LYS A 104 -10.27 -0.25 16.60
CA LYS A 104 -9.13 0.64 16.39
C LYS A 104 -9.27 1.97 17.14
N ALA A 105 -10.46 2.57 17.17
CA ALA A 105 -10.74 3.79 17.89
C ALA A 105 -10.59 3.62 19.41
N LEU A 106 -10.98 2.46 19.96
CA LEU A 106 -10.72 2.10 21.36
C LEU A 106 -9.22 1.96 21.64
N ALA A 107 -8.47 1.28 20.77
CA ALA A 107 -7.01 1.12 20.90
C ALA A 107 -6.28 2.47 20.82
N ALA A 108 -6.77 3.38 19.97
CA ALA A 108 -6.26 4.74 19.84
C ALA A 108 -6.76 5.71 20.94
N LYS A 109 -7.61 5.24 21.86
CA LYS A 109 -8.25 6.03 22.93
C LYS A 109 -9.05 7.24 22.42
N TRP A 110 -9.62 7.14 21.22
CA TRP A 110 -10.49 8.18 20.65
C TRP A 110 -11.90 8.11 21.23
N VAL A 111 -12.34 6.90 21.55
CA VAL A 111 -13.65 6.61 22.13
C VAL A 111 -13.50 5.70 23.34
N SER A 112 -14.50 5.69 24.21
CA SER A 112 -14.61 4.79 25.36
C SER A 112 -15.90 3.97 25.25
N LEU A 113 -15.86 2.73 25.75
CA LEU A 113 -17.02 1.84 25.80
C LEU A 113 -17.45 1.69 27.26
N SER A 114 -18.67 2.12 27.57
CA SER A 114 -19.33 1.85 28.85
C SER A 114 -20.30 0.69 28.72
N LYS A 115 -20.20 -0.27 29.63
CA LYS A 115 -21.10 -1.44 29.70
C LYS A 115 -22.18 -1.29 30.79
N ASP A 116 -22.16 -0.19 31.53
CA ASP A 116 -22.98 0.01 32.73
C ASP A 116 -24.33 0.70 32.46
N SER A 117 -24.67 0.90 31.19
CA SER A 117 -25.95 1.50 30.79
C SER A 117 -27.07 0.46 30.74
N GLN A 118 -28.25 0.80 31.29
CA GLN A 118 -29.44 -0.05 31.27
C GLN A 118 -29.90 -0.45 29.85
N ASP A 119 -29.55 0.36 28.84
CA ASP A 119 -29.82 0.11 27.41
C ASP A 119 -28.69 -0.64 26.67
N GLY A 120 -27.73 -1.23 27.39
CA GLY A 120 -26.60 -1.97 26.82
C GLY A 120 -25.34 -1.13 26.57
N PRO A 121 -24.35 -1.67 25.83
CA PRO A 121 -23.06 -1.02 25.67
C PRO A 121 -23.17 0.31 24.92
N ARG A 122 -22.71 1.40 25.55
CA ARG A 122 -22.67 2.74 24.96
C ARG A 122 -21.24 3.19 24.70
N ILE A 123 -21.08 3.95 23.63
CA ILE A 123 -19.80 4.46 23.17
C ILE A 123 -19.82 5.98 23.30
N TYR A 124 -18.78 6.52 23.93
CA TYR A 124 -18.61 7.96 24.14
C TYR A 124 -17.32 8.43 23.48
N ARG A 125 -17.28 9.68 23.02
CA ARG A 125 -16.01 10.29 22.62
C ARG A 125 -15.15 10.51 23.87
N LEU A 126 -13.87 10.21 23.75
CA LEU A 126 -12.89 10.47 24.80
C LEU A 126 -11.93 11.60 24.42
N ALA A 127 -11.57 11.70 23.14
CA ALA A 127 -10.79 12.80 22.60
C ALA A 127 -11.72 13.90 22.07
N ASP A 128 -11.32 15.17 22.21
CA ASP A 128 -12.05 16.32 21.65
C ASP A 128 -11.75 16.54 20.17
N SER A 129 -10.52 16.21 19.76
CA SER A 129 -10.04 16.27 18.39
C SER A 129 -9.15 15.06 18.11
N VAL A 130 -9.29 14.50 16.91
CA VAL A 130 -8.47 13.38 16.44
C VAL A 130 -8.01 13.67 15.02
N GLU A 131 -6.80 13.24 14.70
CA GLU A 131 -6.25 13.34 13.36
C GLU A 131 -6.24 11.97 12.68
N ASP A 132 -6.73 11.92 11.44
CA ASP A 132 -6.74 10.70 10.62
C ASP A 132 -5.36 10.42 10.02
N SER A 133 -4.43 9.98 10.85
CA SER A 133 -3.06 9.64 10.46
C SER A 133 -2.99 8.55 9.40
N VAL A 134 -3.96 7.63 9.39
CA VAL A 134 -4.04 6.54 8.41
C VAL A 134 -4.37 7.08 7.02
N ARG A 135 -5.37 7.97 6.93
CA ARG A 135 -5.70 8.65 5.67
C ARG A 135 -4.52 9.48 5.16
N GLN A 136 -3.87 10.24 6.04
CA GLN A 136 -2.68 11.03 5.65
C GLN A 136 -1.57 10.13 5.10
N SER A 137 -1.33 8.99 5.75
CA SER A 137 -0.33 8.00 5.30
C SER A 137 -0.68 7.42 3.93
N LEU A 138 -1.96 7.14 3.66
CA LEU A 138 -2.41 6.64 2.35
C LEU A 138 -2.39 7.73 1.25
N LEU A 139 -2.65 8.99 1.61
CA LEU A 139 -2.53 10.12 0.69
C LEU A 139 -1.06 10.34 0.28
N ALA A 140 -0.15 10.29 1.26
CA ALA A 140 1.29 10.32 1.00
C ALA A 140 1.71 9.14 0.11
N ALA A 141 1.16 7.94 0.38
CA ALA A 141 1.40 6.74 -0.41
C ALA A 141 0.98 6.89 -1.87
N SER A 142 -0.22 7.44 -2.10
CA SER A 142 -0.77 7.67 -3.42
C SER A 142 0.01 8.71 -4.22
N SER A 143 0.59 9.70 -3.55
CA SER A 143 1.26 10.83 -4.20
C SER A 143 2.70 10.54 -4.57
N GLN A 144 3.40 9.68 -3.82
CA GLN A 144 4.84 9.46 -3.95
C GLN A 144 5.24 8.19 -4.72
N LYS A 145 4.32 7.57 -5.49
CA LYS A 145 4.61 6.38 -6.35
C LYS A 145 5.66 5.41 -5.76
N GLY A 146 5.48 5.01 -4.49
CA GLY A 146 6.32 3.96 -3.87
C GLY A 146 7.40 4.41 -2.88
N GLU A 147 7.70 5.71 -2.72
CA GLU A 147 8.68 6.18 -1.71
C GLU A 147 8.07 6.43 -0.32
N LEU A 148 7.40 5.42 0.25
CA LEU A 148 6.95 5.50 1.65
C LEU A 148 8.05 5.00 2.59
N PRO A 149 8.16 5.54 3.82
CA PRO A 149 9.01 4.94 4.84
C PRO A 149 8.63 3.46 5.07
N ARG A 150 9.61 2.55 5.07
CA ARG A 150 9.41 1.10 5.26
C ARG A 150 8.49 0.72 6.44
N PRO A 151 8.54 1.40 7.60
CA PRO A 151 7.63 1.11 8.71
C PRO A 151 6.15 1.32 8.34
N LEU A 152 5.84 2.44 7.66
CA LEU A 152 4.51 2.78 7.21
C LEU A 152 4.02 1.82 6.12
N GLN A 153 4.89 1.47 5.16
CA GLN A 153 4.56 0.46 4.15
C GLN A 153 4.15 -0.87 4.78
N ASN A 154 4.94 -1.36 5.74
CA ASN A 154 4.66 -2.62 6.41
C ASN A 154 3.34 -2.59 7.19
N GLU A 155 3.01 -1.46 7.82
CA GLU A 155 1.74 -1.29 8.51
C GLU A 155 0.56 -1.30 7.53
N LEU A 156 0.66 -0.54 6.43
CA LEU A 156 -0.39 -0.47 5.41
C LEU A 156 -0.58 -1.82 4.68
N LYS A 157 0.52 -2.55 4.42
CA LYS A 157 0.48 -3.94 3.90
C LYS A 157 -0.21 -4.89 4.89
N LYS A 158 0.13 -4.84 6.18
CA LYS A 158 -0.53 -5.66 7.22
C LYS A 158 -2.03 -5.38 7.31
N ARG A 159 -2.42 -4.13 7.07
CA ARG A 159 -3.82 -3.69 7.02
C ARG A 159 -4.51 -4.00 5.67
N LYS A 160 -3.82 -4.60 4.69
CA LYS A 160 -4.32 -4.90 3.33
C LYS A 160 -4.80 -3.66 2.57
N LEU A 161 -4.19 -2.50 2.84
CA LEU A 161 -4.54 -1.22 2.21
C LEU A 161 -3.73 -0.93 0.94
N LEU A 162 -2.67 -1.72 0.73
CA LEU A 162 -1.82 -1.69 -0.45
C LEU A 162 -1.76 -3.08 -1.08
N VAL A 163 -1.74 -3.12 -2.40
CA VAL A 163 -1.45 -4.31 -3.21
C VAL A 163 -0.18 -4.04 -4.01
N GLU A 164 0.68 -5.05 -4.05
CA GLU A 164 1.87 -5.05 -4.88
C GLU A 164 1.46 -5.42 -6.30
N VAL A 165 1.82 -4.59 -7.28
CA VAL A 165 1.53 -4.76 -8.71
C VAL A 165 2.81 -4.92 -9.52
#